data_AF-A0A1V6FTM8-F1
#
_entry.id   AF-A0A1V6FTM8-F1
#
_cell.length_a   1.000
_cell.length_b   1.000
_cell.length_c   1.000
_cell.angle_alpha   90.00
_cell.angle_beta   90.00
_cell.angle_gamma   90.00
#
_symmetry.space_group_name_H-M   'P 1'
#
loop_
_entity.id
_entity.type
_entity.pdbx_description
1 polymer ?
#
loop_
_entity_poly.entity_id
_entity_poly.type
_entity_poly.pdbx_seq_one_letter_code
_entity_poly.pdbx_strand_id
1 'polypeptide(L)'
;MATSVPSKNGNDSGSAVELTYSGKLPRTQVLAEPANTTFRAVQKSDSPNRLFCGDNLAALKALVGDPTVQGKVSLVYIDPPFATKGAFLSRKQRKAYDDDLCGAEYVENLRQRLILLNELLSPSGSIYLHLDENMVFQMKLIMLVS
;
A
#
# COMPACT_ATOMS: atom_id res chain seq x y z
N MET A 1 -11.38 45.19 11.49
CA MET A 1 -11.68 43.77 11.74
C MET A 1 -12.89 43.41 10.89
N ALA A 2 -12.80 42.36 10.07
CA ALA A 2 -13.93 41.87 9.28
C ALA A 2 -14.54 40.67 9.99
N THR A 3 -15.83 40.73 10.30
CA THR A 3 -16.61 39.61 10.85
C THR A 3 -17.51 39.09 9.74
N SER A 4 -17.37 37.80 9.40
CA SER A 4 -18.23 37.12 8.44
C SER A 4 -19.64 36.93 9.01
N VAL A 5 -20.64 37.05 8.15
CA VAL A 5 -22.03 36.69 8.43
C VAL A 5 -22.27 35.30 7.83
N PRO A 6 -22.89 34.34 8.54
CA PRO A 6 -23.16 33.04 7.95
C PRO A 6 -24.29 33.16 6.93
N SER A 7 -24.05 32.72 5.69
CA SER A 7 -25.13 32.55 4.70
C SER A 7 -26.00 31.37 5.12
N LYS A 8 -27.25 31.65 5.54
CA LYS A 8 -28.32 30.65 5.62
C LYS A 8 -28.88 30.43 4.22
N ASN A 9 -28.23 29.57 3.45
CA ASN A 9 -28.80 28.69 2.42
C ASN A 9 -27.69 28.27 1.46
N GLY A 10 -27.38 26.99 1.49
CA GLY A 10 -26.45 26.34 0.59
C GLY A 10 -26.31 24.94 1.09
N ASN A 11 -27.00 24.01 0.44
CA ASN A 11 -26.71 22.59 0.52
C ASN A 11 -25.30 22.45 -0.08
N ASP A 12 -24.27 22.75 0.71
CA ASP A 12 -22.88 22.66 0.28
C ASP A 12 -22.50 21.19 0.34
N SER A 13 -23.09 20.42 -0.58
CA SER A 13 -22.57 19.14 -1.00
C SER A 13 -21.25 19.44 -1.69
N GLY A 14 -20.21 19.70 -0.88
CA GLY A 14 -18.87 19.97 -1.34
C GLY A 14 -18.52 18.94 -2.40
N SER A 15 -18.10 19.42 -3.57
CA SER A 15 -17.84 18.54 -4.71
C SER A 15 -16.83 17.47 -4.28
N ALA A 16 -17.20 16.19 -4.49
CA ALA A 16 -16.32 15.08 -4.16
C ALA A 16 -15.02 15.21 -4.96
N VAL A 17 -13.88 15.17 -4.27
CA VAL A 17 -12.56 15.18 -4.90
C VAL A 17 -12.14 13.73 -5.14
N GLU A 18 -11.82 13.38 -6.38
CA GLU A 18 -11.36 12.06 -6.75
C GLU A 18 -9.95 12.10 -7.38
N LEU A 19 -9.10 11.15 -7.00
CA LEU A 19 -7.82 10.90 -7.63
C LEU A 19 -7.95 9.81 -8.70
N THR A 20 -7.72 10.13 -9.97
CA THR A 20 -7.79 9.17 -11.08
C THR A 20 -6.43 9.04 -11.77
N TYR A 21 -6.09 7.82 -12.21
CA TYR A 21 -4.92 7.54 -13.05
C TYR A 21 -5.13 6.25 -13.84
N SER A 22 -4.39 6.08 -14.94
CA SER A 22 -4.48 4.90 -15.80
C SER A 22 -4.17 3.61 -15.03
N GLY A 23 -5.05 2.61 -15.14
CA GLY A 23 -4.88 1.31 -14.49
C GLY A 23 -5.32 1.25 -13.02
N LYS A 24 -5.92 2.31 -12.47
CA LYS A 24 -6.48 2.29 -11.10
C LYS A 24 -7.60 1.25 -10.97
N LEU A 25 -7.37 0.21 -10.17
CA LEU A 25 -8.39 -0.80 -9.88
C LEU A 25 -9.36 -0.34 -8.78
N PRO A 26 -10.66 -0.69 -8.84
CA PRO A 26 -11.57 -0.55 -7.70
C PRO A 26 -11.04 -1.30 -6.47
N ARG A 27 -11.24 -0.76 -5.26
CA ARG A 27 -10.83 -1.42 -4.00
C ARG A 27 -11.39 -2.84 -3.90
N THR A 28 -12.65 -3.02 -4.28
CA THR A 28 -13.34 -4.33 -4.30
C THR A 28 -12.63 -5.35 -5.20
N GLN A 29 -12.12 -4.92 -6.36
CA GLN A 29 -11.40 -5.79 -7.28
C GLN A 29 -10.04 -6.19 -6.70
N VAL A 30 -9.30 -5.25 -6.09
CA VAL A 30 -8.01 -5.53 -5.43
C VAL A 30 -8.15 -6.61 -4.35
N LEU A 31 -9.22 -6.54 -3.56
CA LEU A 31 -9.53 -7.49 -2.49
C LEU A 31 -10.01 -8.85 -3.01
N ALA A 32 -10.76 -8.88 -4.11
CA ALA A 32 -11.40 -10.08 -4.62
C ALA A 32 -10.47 -10.93 -5.51
N GLU A 33 -9.58 -10.30 -6.29
CA GLU A 33 -8.72 -11.04 -7.21
C GLU A 33 -7.75 -11.94 -6.44
N PRO A 34 -7.51 -13.19 -6.86
CA PRO A 34 -6.40 -13.97 -6.32
C PRO A 34 -5.06 -13.37 -6.73
N ALA A 35 -3.98 -13.71 -6.02
CA ALA A 35 -2.64 -13.41 -6.53
C ALA A 35 -2.23 -14.47 -7.55
N ASN A 36 -1.72 -14.04 -8.70
CA ASN A 36 -1.18 -14.92 -9.74
C ASN A 36 0.27 -15.34 -9.45
N THR A 37 0.84 -14.87 -8.35
CA THR A 37 2.21 -15.16 -7.91
C THR A 37 2.21 -16.03 -6.66
N THR A 38 3.34 -16.68 -6.39
CA THR A 38 3.48 -17.62 -5.28
C THR A 38 4.46 -17.10 -4.23
N PHE A 39 4.30 -17.60 -3.01
CA PHE A 39 5.23 -17.39 -1.92
C PHE A 39 5.43 -18.70 -1.15
N ARG A 40 6.54 -18.80 -0.43
CA ARG A 40 6.85 -19.93 0.46
C ARG A 40 7.04 -19.43 1.88
N ALA A 41 6.43 -20.11 2.85
CA ALA A 41 6.76 -19.90 4.26
C ALA A 41 8.15 -20.46 4.56
N VAL A 42 9.04 -19.60 5.06
CA VAL A 42 10.39 -19.93 5.53
C VAL A 42 10.34 -19.97 7.05
N GLN A 43 9.52 -20.87 7.60
CA GLN A 43 9.36 -20.99 9.04
C GLN A 43 10.62 -21.63 9.64
N LYS A 44 11.15 -21.04 10.71
CA LYS A 44 12.15 -21.67 11.57
C LYS A 44 11.39 -22.37 12.71
N SER A 45 11.72 -23.62 13.01
CA SER A 45 11.00 -24.46 13.99
C SER A 45 10.82 -23.74 15.34
N ASP A 46 9.60 -23.82 15.89
CA ASP A 46 9.14 -23.24 17.17
C ASP A 46 9.17 -21.70 17.31
N SER A 47 9.25 -20.94 16.21
CA SER A 47 9.13 -19.48 16.30
C SER A 47 7.67 -19.01 16.22
N PRO A 48 7.24 -18.05 17.08
CA PRO A 48 6.00 -17.32 16.86
C PRO A 48 6.07 -16.40 15.63
N ASN A 49 7.27 -16.16 15.08
CA ASN A 49 7.48 -15.31 13.93
C ASN A 49 7.26 -16.06 12.62
N ARG A 50 6.60 -15.40 11.67
CA ARG A 50 6.36 -15.91 10.32
C ARG A 50 7.28 -15.17 9.35
N LEU A 51 8.00 -15.92 8.53
CA LEU A 51 8.82 -15.37 7.44
C LEU A 51 8.33 -15.96 6.13
N PHE A 52 8.16 -15.11 5.12
CA PHE A 52 7.71 -15.50 3.80
C PHE A 52 8.74 -15.07 2.76
N CYS A 53 8.93 -15.90 1.74
CA CYS A 53 9.83 -15.65 0.62
C CYS A 53 9.06 -15.78 -0.69
N GLY A 54 8.93 -14.69 -1.43
CA GLY A 54 8.17 -14.62 -2.67
C GLY A 54 7.60 -13.23 -2.90
N ASP A 55 6.58 -13.14 -3.75
CA ASP A 55 5.85 -11.90 -3.98
C ASP A 55 5.04 -11.51 -2.73
N ASN A 56 5.19 -10.27 -2.29
CA ASN A 56 4.48 -9.74 -1.14
C ASN A 56 2.97 -9.59 -1.39
N LEU A 57 2.52 -9.38 -2.62
CA LEU A 57 1.10 -9.26 -2.95
C LEU A 57 0.38 -10.58 -2.66
N ALA A 58 0.97 -11.70 -3.07
CA ALA A 58 0.45 -13.04 -2.78
C ALA A 58 0.42 -13.35 -1.29
N ALA A 59 1.49 -13.02 -0.57
CA ALA A 59 1.55 -13.21 0.87
C ALA A 59 0.51 -12.35 1.61
N LEU A 60 0.36 -11.08 1.24
CA LEU A 60 -0.62 -10.17 1.83
C LEU A 60 -2.05 -10.65 1.62
N LYS A 61 -2.41 -11.10 0.40
CA LYS A 61 -3.75 -11.66 0.14
C LYS A 61 -4.03 -12.90 0.99
N ALA A 62 -3.04 -13.79 1.16
CA ALA A 62 -3.18 -14.95 2.04
C ALA A 62 -3.34 -14.54 3.51
N LEU A 63 -2.62 -13.51 3.97
CA LEU A 63 -2.75 -12.98 5.33
C LEU A 63 -4.11 -12.31 5.58
N VAL A 64 -4.68 -11.64 4.58
CA VAL A 64 -6.02 -11.04 4.72
C VAL A 64 -7.07 -12.12 4.95
N GLY A 65 -6.91 -13.31 4.36
CA GLY A 65 -7.77 -14.46 4.63
C GLY A 65 -7.47 -15.22 5.94
N ASP A 66 -6.45 -14.82 6.70
CA ASP A 66 -6.01 -15.50 7.92
C ASP A 66 -6.61 -14.81 9.17
N PRO A 67 -7.59 -15.43 9.86
CA PRO A 67 -8.27 -14.83 11.01
C PRO A 67 -7.35 -14.53 12.20
N THR A 68 -6.13 -15.10 12.23
CA THR A 68 -5.18 -14.85 13.31
C THR A 68 -4.50 -13.48 13.20
N VAL A 69 -4.46 -12.88 12.01
CA VAL A 69 -3.74 -11.63 11.73
C VAL A 69 -4.63 -10.53 11.16
N GLN A 70 -5.72 -10.86 10.45
CA GLN A 70 -6.64 -9.86 9.90
C GLN A 70 -7.21 -8.96 11.01
N GLY A 71 -7.17 -7.64 10.81
CA GLY A 71 -7.64 -6.67 11.80
C GLY A 71 -6.85 -6.63 13.12
N LYS A 72 -5.65 -7.22 13.18
CA LYS A 72 -4.90 -7.42 14.44
C LYS A 72 -3.48 -6.86 14.40
N VAL A 73 -3.00 -6.42 13.24
CA VAL A 73 -1.64 -5.87 13.09
C VAL A 73 -1.58 -4.49 13.73
N SER A 74 -0.73 -4.33 14.74
CA SER A 74 -0.56 -3.05 15.44
C SER A 74 0.37 -2.08 14.70
N LEU A 75 1.33 -2.61 13.95
CA LEU A 75 2.35 -1.81 13.28
C LEU A 75 2.76 -2.48 11.97
N VAL A 76 2.77 -1.70 10.91
CA VAL A 76 3.36 -2.04 9.62
C VAL A 76 4.48 -1.06 9.33
N TYR A 77 5.64 -1.57 8.93
CA TYR A 77 6.74 -0.77 8.41
C TYR A 77 7.09 -1.29 7.00
N ILE A 78 7.10 -0.39 6.01
CA ILE A 78 7.47 -0.71 4.64
C ILE A 78 8.41 0.33 4.06
N ASP A 79 9.38 -0.16 3.29
CA ASP A 79 10.41 0.62 2.60
C ASP A 79 10.42 0.16 1.12
N PRO A 80 9.42 0.59 0.31
CA PRO A 80 9.34 0.21 -1.10
C PRO A 80 10.47 0.83 -1.92
N PRO A 81 10.79 0.27 -3.10
CA PRO A 81 11.80 0.84 -3.98
C PRO A 81 11.40 2.27 -4.42
N PHE A 82 12.41 3.12 -4.65
CA PHE A 82 12.23 4.56 -4.84
C PHE A 82 11.96 5.00 -6.29
N ALA A 83 11.68 4.07 -7.22
CA ALA A 83 11.37 4.39 -8.62
C ALA A 83 12.43 5.30 -9.29
N THR A 84 13.70 5.09 -8.96
CA THR A 84 14.87 5.90 -9.37
C THR A 84 15.40 5.58 -10.78
N LYS A 85 14.76 4.68 -11.53
CA LYS A 85 15.23 4.16 -12.83
C LYS A 85 16.60 3.47 -12.76
N GLY A 86 16.98 2.96 -11.59
CA GLY A 86 18.25 2.28 -11.37
C GLY A 86 18.04 0.78 -11.23
N ALA A 87 18.73 -0.04 -12.02
CA ALA A 87 18.82 -1.47 -11.74
C ALA A 87 19.61 -1.67 -10.45
N PHE A 88 18.92 -1.88 -9.31
CA PHE A 88 19.61 -2.14 -8.05
C PHE A 88 20.27 -3.52 -8.10
N LEU A 89 21.59 -3.50 -8.15
CA LEU A 89 22.41 -4.70 -8.08
C LEU A 89 22.66 -5.02 -6.60
N SER A 90 22.36 -6.26 -6.20
CA SER A 90 22.76 -6.79 -4.88
C SER A 90 24.28 -6.62 -4.67
N ARG A 91 24.77 -6.71 -3.43
CA ARG A 91 26.23 -6.75 -3.11
C ARG A 91 27.01 -7.78 -3.95
N LYS A 92 26.31 -8.79 -4.51
CA LYS A 92 26.85 -9.81 -5.42
C LYS A 92 26.60 -9.54 -6.92
N GLN A 93 26.30 -8.30 -7.32
CA GLN A 93 26.04 -7.90 -8.72
C GLN A 93 24.93 -8.71 -9.41
N ARG A 94 23.91 -9.14 -8.65
CA ARG A 94 22.69 -9.78 -9.19
C ARG A 94 21.54 -8.78 -9.18
N LYS A 95 20.74 -8.76 -10.25
CA LYS A 95 19.52 -7.94 -10.38
C LYS A 95 18.58 -8.23 -9.20
N ALA A 96 18.35 -7.24 -8.33
CA ALA A 96 17.53 -7.41 -7.12
C ALA A 96 16.03 -7.19 -7.41
N TYR A 97 15.71 -6.22 -8.26
CA TYR A 97 14.37 -5.95 -8.81
C TYR A 97 14.48 -5.07 -10.06
N ASP A 98 13.45 -5.07 -10.91
CA ASP A 98 13.29 -4.10 -12.01
C ASP A 98 12.62 -2.83 -11.46
N ASP A 99 13.32 -1.71 -11.56
CA ASP A 99 12.84 -0.37 -11.19
C ASP A 99 12.19 0.33 -12.40
N ASP A 100 11.52 -0.46 -13.26
CA ASP A 100 10.84 -0.02 -14.48
C ASP A 100 9.43 0.54 -14.19
N LEU A 101 8.91 0.28 -12.98
CA LEU A 101 7.64 0.80 -12.50
C LEU A 101 7.75 2.31 -12.28
N CYS A 102 7.13 3.09 -13.16
CA CYS A 102 7.09 4.54 -13.04
C CYS A 102 5.66 5.09 -13.17
N GLY A 103 5.42 6.26 -12.57
CA GLY A 103 4.15 6.96 -12.67
C GLY A 103 2.97 6.15 -12.11
N ALA A 104 1.90 6.02 -12.90
CA ALA A 104 0.64 5.40 -12.48
C ALA A 104 0.79 3.92 -12.09
N GLU A 105 1.69 3.19 -12.74
CA GLU A 105 1.89 1.75 -12.47
C GLU A 105 2.54 1.51 -11.12
N TYR A 106 3.54 2.32 -10.76
CA TYR A 106 4.15 2.31 -9.42
C TYR A 106 3.12 2.66 -8.34
N VAL A 107 2.36 3.73 -8.59
CA VAL A 107 1.30 4.19 -7.68
C VAL A 107 0.29 3.08 -7.44
N GLU A 108 -0.17 2.42 -8.50
CA GLU A 108 -1.12 1.33 -8.41
C GLU A 108 -0.54 0.11 -7.70
N ASN A 109 0.69 -0.26 -8.01
CA ASN A 109 1.40 -1.37 -7.39
C ASN A 109 1.50 -1.21 -5.87
N LEU A 110 1.86 -0.01 -5.40
CA LEU A 110 1.95 0.29 -3.97
C LEU A 110 0.55 0.44 -3.34
N ARG A 111 -0.41 1.07 -4.03
CA ARG A 111 -1.79 1.21 -3.54
C ARG A 111 -2.45 -0.15 -3.27
N GLN A 112 -2.29 -1.12 -4.17
CA GLN A 112 -2.85 -2.46 -3.97
C GLN A 112 -2.34 -3.10 -2.66
N ARG A 113 -1.05 -2.92 -2.36
CA ARG A 113 -0.44 -3.42 -1.12
C ARG A 113 -0.92 -2.67 0.10
N LEU A 114 -1.05 -1.34 0.02
CA LEU A 114 -1.57 -0.51 1.10
C LEU A 114 -3.02 -0.86 1.46
N ILE A 115 -3.87 -1.17 0.47
CA ILE A 115 -5.24 -1.65 0.70
C ILE A 115 -5.23 -2.95 1.51
N LEU A 116 -4.41 -3.92 1.11
CA LEU A 116 -4.33 -5.19 1.83
C LEU A 116 -3.74 -5.02 3.23
N LEU A 117 -2.72 -4.17 3.39
CA LEU A 117 -2.16 -3.83 4.69
C LEU A 117 -3.19 -3.17 5.60
N ASN A 118 -4.06 -2.32 5.05
CA ASN A 118 -5.15 -1.68 5.79
C ASN A 118 -6.17 -2.70 6.33
N GLU A 119 -6.50 -3.76 5.58
CA GLU A 119 -7.34 -4.87 6.07
C GLU A 119 -6.68 -5.67 7.21
N LEU A 120 -5.34 -5.67 7.28
CA LEU A 120 -4.59 -6.36 8.33
C LEU A 120 -4.46 -5.53 9.61
N LEU A 121 -4.51 -4.20 9.51
CA LEU A 121 -4.35 -3.30 10.66
C LEU A 121 -5.48 -3.46 11.69
N SER A 122 -5.11 -3.37 12.96
CA SER A 122 -6.10 -3.13 14.01
C SER A 122 -6.67 -1.70 13.92
N PRO A 123 -7.80 -1.41 14.58
CA PRO A 123 -8.39 -0.06 14.59
C PRO A 123 -7.45 1.04 15.12
N SER A 124 -6.46 0.66 15.95
CA SER A 124 -5.43 1.54 16.49
C SER A 124 -4.05 1.30 15.85
N GLY A 125 -4.00 0.54 14.75
CA GLY A 125 -2.78 0.18 14.06
C GLY A 125 -2.21 1.36 13.28
N SER A 126 -0.92 1.31 12.98
CA SER A 126 -0.23 2.35 12.21
C SER A 126 0.63 1.77 11.09
N ILE A 127 0.70 2.49 9.97
CA ILE A 127 1.61 2.19 8.85
C ILE A 127 2.66 3.29 8.77
N TYR A 128 3.93 2.88 8.77
CA TYR A 128 5.07 3.71 8.47
C TYR A 128 5.58 3.33 7.10
N LEU A 129 5.46 4.28 6.16
CA LEU A 129 5.89 4.13 4.78
C LEU A 129 7.08 5.06 4.55
N HIS A 130 8.26 4.48 4.35
CA HIS A 130 9.48 5.22 4.06
C HIS A 130 9.50 5.57 2.56
N LEU A 131 9.63 6.85 2.22
CA LEU A 131 9.60 7.34 0.84
C LEU A 131 10.69 8.39 0.62
N ASP A 132 11.15 8.49 -0.62
CA ASP A 132 11.98 9.58 -1.09
C ASP A 132 11.14 10.76 -1.59
N GLU A 133 11.83 11.84 -1.98
CA GLU A 133 11.22 13.08 -2.45
C GLU A 133 10.38 12.90 -3.73
N ASN A 134 10.66 11.88 -4.54
CA ASN A 134 10.01 11.67 -5.83
C ASN A 134 8.58 11.13 -5.69
N MET A 135 8.33 10.31 -4.66
CA MET A 135 7.09 9.56 -4.50
C MET A 135 6.25 10.00 -3.29
N VAL A 136 6.81 10.82 -2.40
CA VAL A 136 6.12 11.29 -1.18
C VAL A 136 4.80 11.98 -1.47
N PHE A 137 4.73 12.81 -2.52
CA PHE A 137 3.54 13.59 -2.82
C PHE A 137 2.36 12.70 -3.27
N GLN A 138 2.63 11.82 -4.23
CA GLN A 138 1.66 10.90 -4.82
C GLN A 138 1.15 9.93 -3.75
N MET A 139 2.05 9.37 -2.93
CA MET A 139 1.68 8.41 -1.90
C MET A 139 0.92 9.04 -0.74
N LYS A 140 1.22 10.29 -0.38
CA LYS A 140 0.44 11.02 0.62
C LYS A 140 -1.01 11.20 0.19
N LEU A 141 -1.26 11.51 -1.09
CA LEU A 141 -2.62 11.58 -1.63
C LEU A 141 -3.30 10.21 -1.63
N ILE A 142 -2.58 9.14 -1.96
CA ILE A 142 -3.13 7.77 -1.92
C ILE A 142 -3.55 7.37 -0.50
N MET A 143 -2.71 7.61 0.50
CA MET A 143 -2.99 7.22 1.90
C MET A 143 -4.16 7.99 2.53
N LEU A 144 -4.50 9.19 2.03
CA LEU A 144 -5.59 10.00 2.57
C LEU A 144 -6.99 9.58 2.06
N VAL A 145 -7.05 8.87 0.94
CA VAL A 145 -8.31 8.63 0.19
C VAL A 145 -8.63 7.12 0.09
N SER A 146 -7.83 6.27 0.73
CA SER A 146 -7.93 4.80 0.61
C SER A 146 -8.63 4.14 1.79
#